data_AF-A0A2M7FAP6-F1
#
_entry.id   AF-A0A2M7FAP6-F1
#
_cell.length_a   1.000
_cell.length_b   1.000
_cell.length_c   1.000
_cell.angle_alpha   90.00
_cell.angle_beta   90.00
_cell.angle_gamma   90.00
#
_symmetry.space_group_name_H-M   'P 1'
#
loop_
_entity.id
_entity.type
_entity.pdbx_description
1 polymer ?
#
loop_
_entity_poly.entity_id
_entity_poly.type
_entity_poly.pdbx_seq_one_letter_code
_entity_poly.pdbx_strand_id
1 'polypeptide(L)'
;MFLRAESRFKDGKPHRYWSIVENRRVQGNRIVQRQVLYLGEINDSQKRAWCKTIDVFQHGEDQPKPIALFPEDRAAPPLPCEVVQIRLSEIELSHPRQWGACGLALELWDELCLDHYWADLLRPGREGTRRLHVGKTLGSSRLIQPGSEWRLHCDWYEKSAMADLLGEDFGLAQIDKLCRCLDKLLEHKSRDCPDCHPGRLSSGL
;
A
#
# COMPACT_ATOMS: atom_id res chain seq x y z
N MET A 1 -8.08 11.74 1.16
CA MET A 1 -8.38 11.86 -0.30
C MET A 1 -9.81 11.41 -0.52
N PHE A 2 -10.51 11.80 -1.57
CA PHE A 2 -11.94 11.46 -1.69
C PHE A 2 -12.34 11.03 -3.09
N LEU A 3 -13.49 10.35 -3.16
CA LEU A 3 -14.11 9.93 -4.40
C LEU A 3 -14.90 11.09 -5.04
N ARG A 4 -14.62 11.40 -6.30
CA ARG A 4 -15.34 12.43 -7.07
C ARG A 4 -16.04 11.79 -8.26
N ALA A 5 -17.32 12.12 -8.43
CA ALA A 5 -18.08 11.81 -9.63
C ALA A 5 -18.13 13.02 -10.57
N GLU A 6 -18.01 12.77 -11.86
CA GLU A 6 -18.29 13.73 -12.91
C GLU A 6 -19.34 13.18 -13.86
N SER A 7 -20.34 13.99 -14.19
CA SER A 7 -21.39 13.60 -15.13
C SER A 7 -21.21 14.36 -16.43
N ARG A 8 -21.30 13.64 -17.55
CA ARG A 8 -21.22 14.22 -18.89
C ARG A 8 -22.35 13.67 -19.75
N PHE A 9 -22.99 14.52 -20.52
CA PHE A 9 -23.94 14.08 -21.54
C PHE A 9 -23.19 13.88 -22.86
N LYS A 10 -23.22 12.65 -23.41
CA LYS A 10 -22.58 12.29 -24.67
C LYS A 10 -23.39 11.20 -25.36
N ASP A 11 -23.42 11.17 -26.69
CA ASP A 11 -24.06 10.10 -27.47
C ASP A 11 -25.54 9.85 -27.07
N GLY A 12 -26.23 10.92 -26.65
CA GLY A 12 -27.64 10.88 -26.20
C GLY A 12 -27.87 10.28 -24.81
N LYS A 13 -26.81 9.98 -24.04
CA LYS A 13 -26.91 9.36 -22.71
C LYS A 13 -26.06 10.09 -21.66
N PRO A 14 -26.48 10.08 -20.37
CA PRO A 14 -25.64 10.54 -19.29
C PRO A 14 -24.58 9.48 -18.95
N HIS A 15 -23.32 9.90 -18.95
CA HIS A 15 -22.16 9.13 -18.53
C HIS A 15 -21.67 9.65 -17.18
N ARG A 16 -21.30 8.75 -16.26
CA ARG A 16 -20.76 9.10 -14.95
C ARG A 16 -19.40 8.46 -14.74
N TYR A 17 -18.40 9.31 -14.57
CA TYR A 17 -17.00 8.94 -14.38
C TYR A 17 -16.60 9.14 -12.93
N TRP A 18 -15.68 8.31 -12.47
CA TRP A 18 -15.18 8.36 -11.09
C TRP A 18 -13.67 8.56 -11.06
N SER A 19 -13.22 9.42 -10.14
CA SER A 19 -11.81 9.66 -9.86
C SER A 19 -11.57 9.73 -8.36
N ILE A 20 -10.39 9.31 -7.91
CA ILE A 20 -9.86 9.66 -6.59
C ILE A 20 -9.13 10.99 -6.73
N VAL A 21 -9.46 11.95 -5.88
CA VAL A 21 -8.89 13.29 -5.90
C VAL A 21 -8.35 13.69 -4.53
N GLU A 22 -7.39 14.61 -4.56
CA GLU A 22 -6.72 15.15 -3.39
C GLU A 22 -6.77 16.68 -3.42
N ASN A 23 -7.20 17.30 -2.33
CA ASN A 23 -7.14 18.75 -2.17
C ASN A 23 -5.71 19.17 -1.82
N ARG A 24 -5.14 20.09 -2.61
CA ARG A 24 -3.84 20.71 -2.35
C ARG A 24 -4.03 22.21 -2.12
N ARG A 25 -3.61 22.69 -0.95
CA ARG A 25 -3.53 24.14 -0.68
C ARG A 25 -2.38 24.72 -1.50
N VAL A 26 -2.66 25.80 -2.22
CA VAL A 26 -1.68 26.53 -3.03
C VAL A 26 -1.66 28.01 -2.60
N GLN A 27 -0.69 28.77 -3.12
CA GLN A 27 -0.53 30.19 -2.79
C GLN A 27 -1.83 30.99 -2.98
N GLY A 28 -1.99 32.04 -2.16
CA GLY A 28 -3.17 32.91 -2.20
C GLY A 28 -4.42 32.30 -1.57
N ASN A 29 -4.27 31.39 -0.59
CA ASN A 29 -5.37 30.71 0.09
C ASN A 29 -6.32 29.94 -0.85
N ARG A 30 -5.79 29.46 -1.98
CA ARG A 30 -6.55 28.70 -2.97
C ARG A 30 -6.38 27.20 -2.73
N ILE A 31 -7.37 26.43 -3.15
CA ILE A 31 -7.32 24.97 -3.16
C ILE A 31 -7.40 24.49 -4.61
N VAL A 32 -6.49 23.59 -4.99
CA VAL A 32 -6.51 22.89 -6.27
C VAL A 32 -6.80 21.41 -6.02
N GLN A 33 -7.64 20.81 -6.86
CA GLN A 33 -7.89 19.38 -6.81
C GLN A 33 -6.94 18.66 -7.76
N ARG A 34 -6.06 17.85 -7.20
CA ARG A 34 -5.17 16.96 -7.95
C ARG A 34 -5.86 15.61 -8.15
N GLN A 35 -6.00 15.18 -9.40
CA GLN A 35 -6.44 13.81 -9.68
C GLN A 35 -5.32 12.82 -9.32
N VAL A 36 -5.66 11.84 -8.49
CA VAL A 36 -4.74 10.79 -8.03
C VAL A 36 -4.87 9.55 -8.89
N LEU A 37 -6.12 9.12 -9.12
CA LEU A 37 -6.43 7.94 -9.92
C LEU A 37 -7.75 8.16 -10.67
N TYR A 38 -7.76 7.83 -11.95
CA TYR A 38 -8.99 7.76 -12.74
C TYR A 38 -9.54 6.34 -12.69
N LEU A 39 -10.74 6.16 -12.16
CA LEU A 39 -11.39 4.85 -12.02
C LEU A 39 -12.24 4.49 -13.25
N GLY A 40 -12.48 5.45 -14.14
CA GLY A 40 -13.24 5.23 -15.36
C GLY A 40 -14.74 5.45 -15.21
N GLU A 41 -15.46 5.05 -16.25
CA GLU A 41 -16.92 5.01 -16.28
C GLU A 41 -17.41 3.67 -15.78
N ILE A 42 -18.49 3.67 -15.00
CA ILE A 42 -19.26 2.43 -14.76
C ILE A 42 -20.47 2.48 -15.69
N ASN A 43 -20.40 1.74 -16.80
CA ASN A 43 -21.50 1.64 -17.76
C ASN A 43 -22.63 0.72 -17.26
N ASP A 44 -23.76 0.68 -17.96
CA ASP A 44 -24.95 -0.05 -17.51
C ASP A 44 -24.79 -1.58 -17.46
N SER A 45 -23.87 -2.18 -18.22
CA SER A 45 -23.53 -3.60 -18.11
C SER A 45 -22.65 -3.87 -16.89
N GLN A 46 -21.71 -2.98 -16.58
CA GLN A 46 -20.90 -3.04 -15.36
C GLN A 46 -21.74 -2.79 -14.10
N LYS A 47 -22.73 -1.88 -14.13
CA LYS A 47 -23.65 -1.63 -13.00
C LYS A 47 -24.38 -2.90 -12.55
N ARG A 48 -24.82 -3.73 -13.50
CA ARG A 48 -25.46 -5.03 -13.20
C ARG A 48 -24.48 -6.05 -12.61
N ALA A 49 -23.26 -6.10 -13.13
CA ALA A 49 -22.20 -6.96 -12.60
C ALA A 49 -21.65 -6.51 -11.23
N TRP A 50 -21.84 -5.24 -10.87
CA TRP A 50 -21.41 -4.63 -9.61
C TRP A 50 -22.49 -4.63 -8.52
N CYS A 51 -23.65 -5.25 -8.77
CA CYS A 51 -24.51 -5.74 -7.69
C CYS A 51 -23.78 -6.90 -6.99
N LYS A 52 -22.63 -6.59 -6.37
CA LYS A 52 -21.82 -7.53 -5.64
C LYS A 52 -22.45 -7.68 -4.28
N THR A 53 -23.09 -8.82 -4.11
CA THR A 53 -23.31 -9.37 -2.79
C THR A 53 -21.94 -9.66 -2.18
N ILE A 54 -21.70 -9.12 -0.99
CA ILE A 54 -20.53 -9.46 -0.17
C ILE A 54 -20.99 -10.35 0.98
N ASP A 55 -20.12 -11.25 1.39
CA ASP A 55 -20.30 -12.05 2.59
C ASP A 55 -19.80 -11.24 3.79
N VAL A 56 -20.71 -10.91 4.70
CA VAL A 56 -20.41 -10.15 5.92
C VAL A 56 -20.36 -11.11 7.10
N PHE A 57 -19.21 -11.15 7.76
CA PHE A 57 -19.00 -11.89 9.00
C PHE A 57 -19.36 -10.99 10.18
N GLN A 58 -20.45 -11.31 10.88
CA GLN A 58 -20.87 -10.58 12.08
C GLN A 58 -20.29 -11.24 13.33
N HIS A 59 -19.90 -10.42 14.30
CA HIS A 59 -19.32 -10.92 15.55
C HIS A 59 -20.35 -11.74 16.33
N GLY A 60 -20.08 -13.04 16.54
CA GLY A 60 -20.97 -13.96 17.24
C GLY A 60 -21.86 -14.82 16.34
N GLU A 61 -21.79 -14.67 15.01
CA GLU A 61 -22.46 -15.55 14.06
C GLU A 61 -21.44 -16.48 13.36
N ASP A 62 -21.77 -17.78 13.27
CA ASP A 62 -20.91 -18.79 12.66
C ASP A 62 -21.01 -18.84 11.12
N GLN A 63 -22.02 -18.21 10.53
CA GLN A 63 -22.22 -18.20 9.08
C GLN A 63 -22.21 -16.77 8.52
N PRO A 64 -21.45 -16.52 7.44
CA PRO A 64 -21.48 -15.22 6.78
C PRO A 64 -22.86 -14.95 6.18
N LYS A 65 -23.31 -13.70 6.27
CA LYS A 65 -24.58 -13.26 5.68
C LYS A 65 -24.34 -12.48 4.39
N PRO A 66 -25.05 -12.80 3.29
CA PRO A 66 -24.97 -12.01 2.07
C PRO A 66 -25.63 -10.64 2.27
N ILE A 67 -24.90 -9.58 1.93
CA ILE A 67 -25.39 -8.19 1.89
C ILE A 67 -25.05 -7.59 0.53
N ALA A 68 -25.99 -6.86 -0.06
CA ALA A 68 -25.74 -6.11 -1.28
C ALA A 68 -25.50 -4.62 -0.98
N LEU A 69 -24.41 -4.09 -1.53
CA LEU A 69 -24.02 -2.69 -1.35
C LEU A 69 -24.52 -1.85 -2.53
N PHE A 70 -25.30 -0.79 -2.26
CA PHE A 70 -25.82 0.12 -3.27
C PHE A 70 -25.53 1.58 -2.95
N PRO A 71 -25.29 2.45 -3.94
CA PRO A 71 -25.18 3.89 -3.69
C PRO A 71 -26.52 4.50 -3.28
N GLU A 72 -26.48 5.35 -2.25
CA GLU A 72 -27.65 6.06 -1.70
C GLU A 72 -28.42 6.88 -2.75
N ASP A 73 -27.73 7.39 -3.77
CA ASP A 73 -28.30 8.29 -4.79
C ASP A 73 -29.23 7.60 -5.79
N ARG A 74 -29.53 6.31 -5.61
CA ARG A 74 -30.46 5.53 -6.44
C ARG A 74 -31.13 4.39 -5.66
N ALA A 75 -32.35 4.04 -6.07
CA ALA A 75 -33.02 2.87 -5.55
C ALA A 75 -32.26 1.59 -5.92
N ALA A 76 -32.12 0.68 -4.96
CA ALA A 76 -31.64 -0.67 -5.23
C ALA A 76 -32.75 -1.48 -5.93
N PRO A 77 -32.40 -2.37 -6.87
CA PRO A 77 -33.35 -3.33 -7.42
C PRO A 77 -33.82 -4.31 -6.32
N PRO A 78 -34.94 -5.00 -6.52
CA PRO A 78 -35.38 -6.06 -5.61
C PRO A 78 -34.31 -7.16 -5.57
N LEU A 79 -33.78 -7.43 -4.38
CA LEU A 79 -32.76 -8.45 -4.15
C LEU A 79 -33.18 -9.39 -3.00
N PRO A 80 -32.81 -10.68 -3.06
CA PRO A 80 -33.17 -11.66 -2.04
C PRO A 80 -32.29 -11.57 -0.78
N CYS A 81 -31.53 -10.50 -0.62
CA CYS A 81 -30.65 -10.26 0.53
C CYS A 81 -30.80 -8.83 1.05
N GLU A 82 -30.23 -8.60 2.23
CA GLU A 82 -30.21 -7.26 2.83
C GLU A 82 -29.47 -6.27 1.93
N VAL A 83 -30.03 -5.07 1.77
CA VAL A 83 -29.43 -4.00 0.99
C VAL A 83 -28.95 -2.91 1.93
N VAL A 84 -27.66 -2.59 1.85
CA VAL A 84 -27.05 -1.46 2.55
C VAL A 84 -26.79 -0.34 1.55
N GLN A 85 -27.34 0.84 1.85
CA GLN A 85 -27.13 2.05 1.06
C GLN A 85 -25.85 2.77 1.54
N ILE A 86 -24.99 3.15 0.59
CA ILE A 86 -23.68 3.77 0.82
C ILE A 86 -23.69 5.19 0.29
N ARG A 87 -23.29 6.13 1.15
CA ARG A 87 -22.99 7.51 0.78
C ARG A 87 -21.64 7.61 0.11
N LEU A 88 -21.61 7.45 -1.22
CA LEU A 88 -20.37 7.55 -1.99
C LEU A 88 -19.68 8.91 -1.83
N SER A 89 -20.43 9.99 -1.57
CA SER A 89 -19.89 11.33 -1.32
C SER A 89 -19.15 11.47 0.01
N GLU A 90 -19.39 10.56 0.95
CA GLU A 90 -18.72 10.54 2.26
C GLU A 90 -17.54 9.55 2.29
N ILE A 91 -17.25 8.87 1.17
CA ILE A 91 -16.08 7.98 1.08
C ILE A 91 -14.80 8.81 1.10
N GLU A 92 -14.01 8.56 2.13
CA GLU A 92 -12.65 9.05 2.26
C GLU A 92 -11.65 7.89 2.16
N LEU A 93 -10.56 8.14 1.43
CA LEU A 93 -9.36 7.32 1.46
C LEU A 93 -8.37 7.94 2.42
N SER A 94 -8.09 7.19 3.50
CA SER A 94 -7.08 7.51 4.51
C SER A 94 -5.83 6.66 4.32
N HIS A 95 -4.65 7.22 4.62
CA HIS A 95 -3.36 6.51 4.64
C HIS A 95 -3.07 5.70 3.34
N PRO A 96 -3.06 6.34 2.15
CA PRO A 96 -2.72 5.64 0.91
C PRO A 96 -1.27 5.16 0.95
N ARG A 97 -1.07 3.86 0.72
CA ARG A 97 0.24 3.20 0.75
C ARG A 97 0.60 2.58 -0.60
N GLN A 98 1.90 2.56 -0.92
CA GLN A 98 2.42 1.81 -2.05
C GLN A 98 2.37 0.31 -1.72
N TRP A 99 1.35 -0.38 -2.22
CA TRP A 99 1.16 -1.82 -2.00
C TRP A 99 1.84 -2.65 -3.08
N GLY A 100 1.58 -2.38 -4.36
CA GLY A 100 1.99 -3.24 -5.48
C GLY A 100 3.49 -3.49 -5.56
N ALA A 101 4.29 -2.43 -5.45
CA ALA A 101 5.75 -2.57 -5.49
C ALA A 101 6.30 -3.34 -4.26
N CYS A 102 5.69 -3.15 -3.09
CA CYS A 102 6.10 -3.85 -1.87
C CYS A 102 5.74 -5.34 -1.94
N GLY A 103 4.53 -5.66 -2.40
CA GLY A 103 4.10 -7.05 -2.61
C GLY A 103 5.03 -7.77 -3.58
N LEU A 104 5.29 -7.18 -4.76
CA LEU A 104 6.20 -7.76 -5.74
C LEU A 104 7.64 -7.92 -5.22
N ALA A 105 8.13 -6.97 -4.42
CA ALA A 105 9.45 -7.08 -3.82
C ALA A 105 9.55 -8.25 -2.83
N LEU A 106 8.47 -8.52 -2.08
CA LEU A 106 8.39 -9.68 -1.19
C LEU A 106 8.24 -11.00 -1.95
N GLU A 107 7.43 -11.04 -3.01
CA GLU A 107 7.34 -12.21 -3.89
C GLU A 107 8.72 -12.55 -4.48
N LEU A 108 9.44 -11.55 -5.01
CA LEU A 108 10.80 -11.74 -5.51
C LEU A 108 11.77 -12.20 -4.42
N TRP A 109 11.65 -11.64 -3.21
CA TRP A 109 12.47 -12.06 -2.07
C TRP A 109 12.29 -13.55 -1.75
N ASP A 110 11.04 -14.01 -1.78
CA ASP A 110 10.68 -15.39 -1.50
C ASP A 110 11.10 -16.32 -2.66
N GLU A 111 10.92 -15.93 -3.93
CA GLU A 111 11.40 -16.67 -5.11
C GLU A 111 12.92 -16.89 -5.09
N LEU A 112 13.66 -15.88 -4.64
CA LEU A 112 15.11 -15.94 -4.48
C LEU A 112 15.54 -16.71 -3.21
N CYS A 113 14.59 -17.24 -2.44
CA CYS A 113 14.82 -17.97 -1.20
C CYS A 113 15.66 -17.17 -0.18
N LEU A 114 15.55 -15.84 -0.20
CA LEU A 114 16.38 -14.96 0.63
C LEU A 114 16.05 -15.11 2.12
N ASP A 115 14.85 -15.56 2.46
CA ASP A 115 14.52 -15.93 3.84
C ASP A 115 15.40 -17.04 4.36
N HIS A 116 15.59 -18.10 3.58
CA HIS A 116 16.45 -19.21 3.97
C HIS A 116 17.91 -18.76 4.06
N TYR A 117 18.37 -18.00 3.07
CA TYR A 117 19.74 -17.48 3.02
C TYR A 117 20.08 -16.61 4.24
N TRP A 118 19.19 -15.69 4.62
CA TRP A 118 19.43 -14.73 5.69
C TRP A 118 18.99 -15.21 7.08
N ALA A 119 18.24 -16.31 7.20
CA ALA A 119 17.66 -16.78 8.47
C ALA A 119 18.70 -16.90 9.60
N ASP A 120 19.88 -17.46 9.30
CA ASP A 120 20.93 -17.65 10.28
C ASP A 120 21.67 -16.36 10.65
N LEU A 121 21.78 -15.43 9.70
CA LEU A 121 22.52 -14.17 9.87
C LEU A 121 21.66 -13.09 10.53
N LEU A 122 20.37 -13.05 10.19
CA LEU A 122 19.36 -12.12 10.69
C LEU A 122 18.43 -12.78 11.72
N ARG A 123 19.02 -13.55 12.64
CA ARG A 123 18.29 -14.09 13.79
C ARG A 123 17.63 -12.98 14.62
N PRO A 124 16.46 -13.25 15.24
CA PRO A 124 15.78 -12.29 16.09
C PRO A 124 16.71 -11.61 17.11
N GLY A 125 16.45 -10.34 17.38
CA GLY A 125 17.15 -9.59 18.42
C GLY A 125 16.80 -10.08 19.82
N ARG A 126 17.61 -9.69 20.82
CA ARG A 126 17.34 -10.00 22.24
C ARG A 126 16.02 -9.42 22.73
N GLU A 127 15.58 -8.32 22.13
CA GLU A 127 14.32 -7.63 22.42
C GLU A 127 13.15 -8.11 21.53
N GLY A 128 13.31 -9.24 20.83
CA GLY A 128 12.28 -9.79 19.95
C GLY A 128 12.19 -9.17 18.55
N THR A 129 13.04 -8.18 18.23
CA THR A 129 13.10 -7.58 16.89
C THR A 129 13.28 -8.65 15.80
N ARG A 130 12.31 -8.79 14.90
CA ARG A 130 12.37 -9.66 13.73
C ARG A 130 13.33 -9.08 12.69
N ARG A 131 14.64 -9.30 12.87
CA ARG A 131 15.68 -8.69 12.03
C ARG A 131 15.56 -9.06 10.55
N LEU A 132 15.04 -10.25 10.23
CA LEU A 132 14.75 -10.64 8.86
C LEU A 132 13.72 -9.69 8.20
N HIS A 133 12.67 -9.30 8.93
CA HIS A 133 11.68 -8.33 8.45
C HIS A 133 12.29 -6.93 8.26
N VAL A 134 13.23 -6.54 9.14
CA VAL A 134 14.02 -5.30 8.95
C VAL A 134 14.86 -5.40 7.67
N GLY A 135 15.50 -6.53 7.43
CA GLY A 135 16.24 -6.83 6.20
C GLY A 135 15.37 -6.76 4.94
N LYS A 136 14.20 -7.42 4.93
CA LYS A 136 13.21 -7.35 3.85
C LYS A 136 12.83 -5.91 3.55
N THR A 137 12.59 -5.11 4.60
CA THR A 137 12.21 -3.70 4.48
C THR A 137 13.35 -2.85 3.89
N LEU A 138 14.58 -3.03 4.38
CA LEU A 138 15.77 -2.36 3.84
C LEU A 138 16.01 -2.72 2.37
N GLY A 139 16.00 -4.01 2.03
CA GLY A 139 16.17 -4.46 0.64
C GLY A 139 15.08 -3.93 -0.29
N SER A 140 13.81 -4.07 0.11
CA SER A 140 12.66 -3.61 -0.68
C SER A 140 12.66 -2.09 -0.89
N SER A 141 12.92 -1.32 0.18
CA SER A 141 13.00 0.15 0.05
C SER A 141 14.11 0.60 -0.92
N ARG A 142 15.27 -0.07 -0.91
CA ARG A 142 16.38 0.22 -1.83
C ARG A 142 16.02 -0.09 -3.28
N LEU A 143 15.24 -1.15 -3.54
CA LEU A 143 14.76 -1.51 -4.88
C LEU A 143 13.67 -0.57 -5.39
N ILE A 144 12.72 -0.20 -4.53
CA ILE A 144 11.50 0.53 -4.93
C ILE A 144 11.76 2.03 -5.03
N GLN A 145 12.36 2.62 -3.99
CA GLN A 145 12.56 4.06 -3.91
C GLN A 145 13.77 4.36 -3.02
N PRO A 146 15.00 4.24 -3.56
CA PRO A 146 16.22 4.31 -2.78
C PRO A 146 16.32 5.64 -2.01
N GLY A 147 16.83 5.53 -0.79
CA GLY A 147 16.98 6.64 0.15
C GLY A 147 17.83 6.23 1.34
N SER A 148 18.09 7.18 2.23
CA SER A 148 18.73 6.90 3.51
C SER A 148 17.79 6.15 4.46
N GLU A 149 18.35 5.49 5.46
CA GLU A 149 17.62 4.86 6.56
C GLU A 149 16.77 5.90 7.31
N TRP A 150 17.27 7.14 7.37
CA TRP A 150 16.51 8.28 7.90
C TRP A 150 15.25 8.57 7.08
N ARG A 151 15.36 8.61 5.74
CA ARG A 151 14.19 8.78 4.88
C ARG A 151 13.24 7.58 4.98
N LEU A 152 13.79 6.37 5.13
CA LEU A 152 12.99 5.17 5.36
C LEU A 152 12.13 5.35 6.62
N HIS A 153 12.78 5.68 7.72
CA HIS A 153 12.19 5.92 9.03
C HIS A 153 11.14 7.05 9.02
N CYS A 154 11.46 8.21 8.43
CA CYS A 154 10.59 9.39 8.52
C CYS A 154 9.45 9.44 7.50
N ASP A 155 9.53 8.72 6.39
CA ASP A 155 8.62 8.94 5.26
C ASP A 155 8.22 7.65 4.55
N TRP A 156 9.20 6.85 4.12
CA TRP A 156 8.92 5.74 3.21
C TRP A 156 8.10 4.63 3.88
N TYR A 157 8.44 4.27 5.13
CA TYR A 157 7.77 3.14 5.80
C TYR A 157 6.27 3.38 5.96
N GLU A 158 5.89 4.57 6.43
CA GLU A 158 4.49 4.97 6.60
C GLU A 158 3.71 4.99 5.28
N LYS A 159 4.36 5.38 4.19
CA LYS A 159 3.78 5.43 2.84
C LYS A 159 3.87 4.10 2.10
N SER A 160 4.42 3.06 2.71
CA SER A 160 4.55 1.72 2.14
C SER A 160 3.58 0.75 2.81
N ALA A 161 3.21 -0.31 2.11
CA ALA A 161 2.45 -1.42 2.70
C ALA A 161 3.34 -2.42 3.44
N MET A 162 4.63 -2.12 3.69
CA MET A 162 5.55 -3.07 4.31
C MET A 162 5.12 -3.49 5.72
N ALA A 163 4.55 -2.57 6.50
CA ALA A 163 3.98 -2.87 7.80
C ALA A 163 2.87 -3.93 7.69
N ASP A 164 1.90 -3.69 6.80
CA ASP A 164 0.74 -4.56 6.61
C ASP A 164 1.14 -5.94 6.07
N LEU A 165 2.04 -5.97 5.08
CA LEU A 165 2.50 -7.21 4.43
C LEU A 165 3.33 -8.10 5.36
N LEU A 166 4.11 -7.51 6.27
CA LEU A 166 4.93 -8.26 7.23
C LEU A 166 4.22 -8.52 8.57
N GLY A 167 3.03 -7.98 8.77
CA GLY A 167 2.33 -8.02 10.06
C GLY A 167 3.16 -7.35 11.17
N GLU A 168 3.71 -6.18 10.85
CA GLU A 168 4.59 -5.37 11.71
C GLU A 168 4.01 -3.98 11.96
N ASP A 169 4.53 -3.30 12.97
CA ASP A 169 4.25 -1.90 13.24
C ASP A 169 5.47 -0.99 12.94
N PHE A 170 5.33 0.30 13.22
CA PHE A 170 6.42 1.27 13.05
C PHE A 170 7.68 0.93 13.87
N GLY A 171 7.55 0.12 14.92
CA GLY A 171 8.65 -0.41 15.70
C GLY A 171 9.69 -1.15 14.85
N LEU A 172 9.31 -1.70 13.68
CA LEU A 172 10.26 -2.29 12.73
C LEU A 172 11.21 -1.26 12.11
N ALA A 173 10.72 -0.07 11.83
CA ALA A 173 11.42 0.99 11.11
C ALA A 173 12.07 2.04 12.02
N GLN A 174 12.28 1.74 13.31
CA GLN A 174 13.06 2.60 14.19
C GLN A 174 14.50 2.71 13.68
N ILE A 175 15.01 3.94 13.66
CA ILE A 175 16.30 4.25 13.02
C ILE A 175 17.46 3.41 13.57
N ASP A 176 17.47 3.10 14.87
CA ASP A 176 18.49 2.27 15.51
C ASP A 176 18.45 0.81 15.03
N LYS A 177 17.24 0.25 14.83
CA LYS A 177 17.05 -1.11 14.31
C LYS A 177 17.47 -1.21 12.85
N LEU A 178 17.15 -0.19 12.05
CA LEU A 178 17.58 -0.10 10.65
C LEU A 178 19.11 -0.11 10.56
N CYS A 179 19.79 0.79 11.28
CA CYS A 179 21.25 0.90 11.26
C CYS A 179 21.92 -0.39 11.78
N ARG A 180 21.48 -0.94 12.92
CA ARG A 180 22.03 -2.19 13.46
C ARG A 180 21.84 -3.38 12.52
N CYS A 181 20.74 -3.42 11.76
CA CYS A 181 20.53 -4.45 10.76
C CYS A 181 21.49 -4.27 9.58
N LEU A 182 21.73 -3.04 9.14
CA LEU A 182 22.68 -2.74 8.08
C LEU A 182 24.11 -3.11 8.47
N ASP A 183 24.53 -2.80 9.70
CA ASP A 183 25.86 -3.17 10.21
C ASP A 183 26.11 -4.68 10.09
N LYS A 184 25.10 -5.48 10.46
CA LYS A 184 25.14 -6.95 10.31
C LYS A 184 25.23 -7.40 8.87
N LEU A 185 24.50 -6.75 7.96
CA LEU A 185 24.57 -7.07 6.53
C LEU A 185 25.97 -6.74 5.97
N LEU A 186 26.59 -5.64 6.43
CA LEU A 186 27.93 -5.23 6.00
C LEU A 186 29.02 -6.21 6.42
N GLU A 187 28.91 -6.82 7.61
CA GLU A 187 29.85 -7.87 8.08
C GLU A 187 29.94 -9.05 7.10
N HIS A 188 28.88 -9.32 6.34
CA HIS A 188 28.81 -10.43 5.39
C HIS A 188 29.14 -10.03 3.95
N LYS A 189 29.22 -8.73 3.63
CA LYS A 189 29.53 -8.25 2.28
C LYS A 189 30.86 -8.77 1.73
N SER A 190 31.88 -8.90 2.59
CA SER A 190 33.20 -9.40 2.22
C SER A 190 33.23 -10.89 1.89
N ARG A 191 32.25 -11.66 2.39
CA ARG A 191 32.11 -13.10 2.12
C ARG A 191 31.51 -13.36 0.74
N ASP A 192 30.59 -12.50 0.30
CA ASP A 192 29.74 -12.76 -0.87
C ASP A 192 30.19 -12.03 -2.14
N CYS A 193 31.02 -10.99 -2.01
CA CYS A 193 31.62 -10.31 -3.15
C CYS A 193 33.00 -9.73 -2.78
N PRO A 194 34.09 -10.51 -2.96
CA PRO A 194 35.44 -10.11 -2.52
C PRO A 194 35.96 -8.83 -3.21
N ASP A 195 35.44 -8.47 -4.39
CA ASP A 195 35.88 -7.31 -5.16
C ASP A 195 35.17 -5.98 -4.79
N CYS A 196 34.12 -6.03 -3.97
CA CYS A 196 33.36 -4.85 -3.56
C CYS A 196 33.99 -4.15 -2.34
N HIS A 197 35.19 -3.59 -2.47
CA HIS A 197 35.80 -2.75 -1.43
C HIS A 197 35.03 -1.41 -1.26
N PRO A 198 34.80 -0.92 -0.02
CA PRO A 198 34.09 0.34 0.26
C PRO A 198 34.90 1.61 -0.07
N GLY A 199 36.01 1.51 -0.82
CA GLY A 199 37.03 2.56 -0.97
C GLY A 199 37.11 3.29 -2.31
N ARG A 200 36.21 3.07 -3.27
CA ARG A 200 36.17 3.87 -4.52
C ARG A 200 34.90 4.70 -4.62
N LEU A 201 34.77 5.68 -3.74
CA LEU A 201 34.19 6.95 -4.15
C LEU A 201 35.36 7.75 -4.72
N SER A 202 35.59 7.61 -6.03
CA SER A 202 36.47 8.50 -6.76
C SER A 202 35.93 9.92 -6.59
N SER A 203 36.70 10.73 -5.87
CA SER A 203 36.75 12.17 -6.04
C SER A 203 36.87 12.49 -7.54
N GLY A 204 35.75 12.85 -8.16
CA GLY A 204 35.67 13.43 -9.49
C GLY A 204 35.01 14.79 -9.35
N LEU A 205 35.85 15.83 -9.36
CA LEU A 205 35.49 17.15 -9.86
C LEU A 205 35.04 17.04 -11.31
#